data_AF-A0A8B9US46-F1
#
_entry.id   AF-A0A8B9US46-F1
#
_cell.length_a   1.000
_cell.length_b   1.000
_cell.length_c   1.000
_cell.angle_alpha   90.00
_cell.angle_beta   90.00
_cell.angle_gamma   90.00
#
_symmetry.space_group_name_H-M   'P 1'
#
loop_
_entity.id
_entity.type
_entity.pdbx_description
1 polymer ?
#
loop_
_entity_poly.entity_id
_entity_poly.type
_entity_poly.pdbx_seq_one_letter_code
_entity_poly.pdbx_strand_id
1 'polypeptide(L)'
;MGSLLFLLGVLQLLAAARAAYKQWIPNTNFETASNWDKERVPCASDVIHFEKNKVLSVFVGSPHTVTEMFLPLNGELLLAPGAGFAAFDGSWDSGCGSGAVLRFADAEQRSWFDPALWKDVSPAGGREPARRIFSVDEERVPCQYDDVIFQPETSFRVNLDSSQPVIRLRSISLMGQELSSAEAWAEYLGGPSAPRQFHGNGTLQVTGARCPHSSGCACGNTQDGHRICASLLGAAGCPALPCQSPLRPLGHCCGVCGAVVTLDFTPDFDLQKYQDRVVQSWLSLPKYEGVQMAISKVHSAQTFLGLLPRGSVPVIQIVLVDGGAGEQAGTAAQQLATDLVGDIAQHGAALGISSSRMEVATGSTLGGQAGGRAARRIAAGTVLGLLSGLLVLGGILFLYRKGKLRPCPLHLHRLWDQAEDTASPEPASDKGFDNPMFDVVSGLCLGIRGAWGRGGAQGSVLGVFCWGCCFPSPSFAFPSPAAAGTAGIWLGGGGAAGAGSPGPADVLPQPPVRPQRDRDLTARP
;
A
#
# COMPACT_ATOMS: atom_id res chain seq x y z
N MET A 1 43.65 2.66 23.05
CA MET A 1 43.18 3.03 21.69
C MET A 1 42.25 1.98 21.10
N GLY A 2 42.68 0.72 20.88
CA GLY A 2 41.86 -0.31 20.20
C GLY A 2 40.40 -0.45 20.67
N SER A 3 40.14 -0.53 21.99
CA SER A 3 38.76 -0.65 22.51
C SER A 3 37.86 0.55 22.16
N LEU A 4 38.41 1.77 22.07
CA LEU A 4 37.66 2.97 21.69
C LEU A 4 37.29 2.95 20.20
N LEU A 5 38.20 2.45 19.35
CA LEU A 5 37.94 2.22 17.91
C LEU A 5 36.92 1.10 17.70
N PHE A 6 36.93 0.07 18.55
CA PHE A 6 35.93 -1.01 18.52
C PHE A 6 34.54 -0.51 18.92
N LEU A 7 34.44 0.30 19.99
CA LEU A 7 33.18 0.97 20.38
C LEU A 7 32.67 1.93 19.29
N LEU A 8 33.56 2.71 18.65
CA LEU A 8 33.19 3.54 17.51
C LEU A 8 32.72 2.72 16.30
N GLY A 9 33.38 1.59 16.01
CA GLY A 9 32.95 0.66 14.94
C GLY A 9 31.59 0.03 15.21
N VAL A 10 31.31 -0.37 16.46
CA VAL A 10 30.01 -0.89 16.88
C VAL A 10 28.92 0.20 16.83
N LEU A 11 29.23 1.45 17.19
CA LEU A 11 28.30 2.57 16.98
C LEU A 11 28.03 2.85 15.49
N GLN A 12 29.03 2.72 14.61
CA GLN A 12 28.85 2.91 13.17
C GLN A 12 28.14 1.75 12.46
N LEU A 13 28.02 0.58 13.09
CA LEU A 13 27.13 -0.49 12.64
C LEU A 13 25.64 -0.20 12.88
N LEU A 14 25.31 0.81 13.69
CA LEU A 14 23.96 1.40 13.74
C LEU A 14 23.82 2.53 12.72
N ALA A 15 24.06 2.20 11.45
CA ALA A 15 23.52 2.93 10.30
C ALA A 15 21.99 2.75 10.25
N ALA A 16 21.30 3.28 11.26
CA ALA A 16 19.85 3.24 11.35
C ALA A 16 19.28 4.08 10.20
N ALA A 17 18.73 3.40 9.19
CA ALA A 17 17.87 4.04 8.19
C ALA A 17 16.82 4.87 8.95
N ARG A 18 16.69 6.16 8.60
CA ARG A 18 15.69 7.02 9.23
C ARG A 18 14.31 6.40 9.02
N ALA A 19 13.62 6.09 10.12
CA ALA A 19 12.18 5.93 10.07
C ALA A 19 11.58 7.25 9.60
N ALA A 20 10.62 7.21 8.67
CA ALA A 20 9.83 8.39 8.37
C ALA A 20 8.86 8.63 9.53
N TYR A 21 8.66 9.90 9.88
CA TYR A 21 7.65 10.28 10.86
C TYR A 21 6.41 10.71 10.10
N LYS A 22 5.32 9.96 10.30
CA LYS A 22 4.07 10.08 9.54
C LYS A 22 3.03 10.74 10.42
N GLN A 23 2.83 12.05 10.24
CA GLN A 23 1.85 12.80 11.00
C GLN A 23 0.48 12.73 10.35
N TRP A 24 -0.53 12.30 11.12
CA TRP A 24 -1.94 12.35 10.74
C TRP A 24 -2.43 13.80 10.75
N ILE A 25 -3.06 14.25 9.66
CA ILE A 25 -3.50 15.64 9.48
C ILE A 25 -4.88 15.89 10.10
N PRO A 26 -5.92 15.06 9.87
CA PRO A 26 -7.26 15.31 10.40
C PRO A 26 -7.35 15.16 11.93
N ASN A 27 -8.11 16.03 12.58
CA ASN A 27 -8.52 15.85 13.98
C ASN A 27 -10.05 15.86 14.08
N THR A 28 -10.59 15.45 15.22
CA THR A 28 -12.00 15.61 15.60
C THR A 28 -12.16 16.54 16.81
N ASN A 29 -11.28 17.54 16.94
CA ASN A 29 -11.35 18.52 18.03
C ASN A 29 -12.56 19.46 17.84
N PHE A 30 -13.14 19.88 18.96
CA PHE A 30 -14.27 20.80 19.03
C PHE A 30 -13.90 22.18 18.48
N GLU A 31 -12.71 22.69 18.81
CA GLU A 31 -12.22 24.01 18.41
C GLU A 31 -11.73 24.09 16.95
N THR A 32 -11.74 22.98 16.21
CA THR A 32 -11.37 22.97 14.78
C THR A 32 -12.59 23.30 13.92
N ALA A 33 -12.59 24.52 13.36
CA ALA A 33 -13.69 25.08 12.58
C ALA A 33 -14.17 24.19 11.41
N SER A 34 -13.26 23.46 10.74
CA SER A 34 -13.58 22.53 9.64
C SER A 34 -14.20 21.19 10.07
N ASN A 35 -14.36 20.94 11.38
CA ASN A 35 -15.16 19.84 11.89
C ASN A 35 -16.65 20.22 12.07
N TRP A 36 -17.09 21.38 11.57
CA TRP A 36 -18.48 21.85 11.69
C TRP A 36 -19.08 22.19 10.33
N ASP A 37 -20.38 21.95 10.16
CA ASP A 37 -21.16 22.18 8.92
C ASP A 37 -21.20 23.63 8.42
N LYS A 38 -20.65 24.57 9.18
CA LYS A 38 -20.63 26.02 8.92
C LYS A 38 -19.22 26.63 8.96
N GLU A 39 -18.18 25.80 8.92
CA GLU A 39 -16.76 26.22 8.91
C GLU A 39 -16.39 27.20 10.06
N ARG A 40 -17.06 27.05 11.21
CA ARG A 40 -16.78 27.82 12.44
C ARG A 40 -17.08 26.98 13.68
N VAL A 41 -16.40 27.31 14.79
CA VAL A 41 -16.69 26.75 16.11
C VAL A 41 -18.05 27.27 16.62
N PRO A 42 -18.82 26.49 17.39
CA PRO A 42 -20.02 26.97 18.09
C PRO A 42 -19.72 28.10 19.07
N CYS A 43 -20.67 29.01 19.23
CA CYS A 43 -20.67 30.07 20.25
C CYS A 43 -21.93 29.99 21.13
N ALA A 44 -22.05 30.82 22.17
CA ALA A 44 -22.93 30.56 23.30
C ALA A 44 -24.43 30.35 22.98
N SER A 45 -24.97 31.08 21.98
CA SER A 45 -26.37 30.96 21.55
C SER A 45 -26.63 29.87 20.49
N ASP A 46 -25.60 29.13 20.05
CA ASP A 46 -25.77 28.03 19.10
C ASP A 46 -26.35 26.77 19.75
N VAL A 47 -26.95 25.93 18.91
CA VAL A 47 -27.42 24.58 19.24
C VAL A 47 -26.46 23.57 18.62
N ILE A 48 -25.80 22.76 19.44
CA ILE A 48 -24.78 21.80 18.99
C ILE A 48 -25.43 20.45 18.70
N HIS A 49 -25.20 19.91 17.50
CA HIS A 49 -25.78 18.64 17.08
C HIS A 49 -24.70 17.65 16.63
N PHE A 50 -24.41 16.66 17.49
CA PHE A 50 -23.69 15.45 17.09
C PHE A 50 -24.71 14.42 16.61
N GLU A 51 -24.54 13.90 15.39
CA GLU A 51 -25.50 12.98 14.79
C GLU A 51 -25.62 11.68 15.60
N LYS A 52 -26.84 11.40 16.10
CA LYS A 52 -27.16 10.34 17.08
C LYS A 52 -26.48 8.99 16.87
N ASN A 53 -26.37 8.57 15.61
CA ASN A 53 -25.90 7.23 15.20
C ASN A 53 -24.41 7.19 14.79
N LYS A 54 -23.67 8.31 14.88
CA LYS A 54 -22.23 8.37 14.56
C LYS A 54 -21.38 7.96 15.76
N VAL A 55 -20.21 7.38 15.48
CA VAL A 55 -19.23 7.03 16.51
C VAL A 55 -18.13 8.08 16.51
N LEU A 56 -17.94 8.80 17.62
CA LEU A 56 -17.06 9.97 17.68
C LEU A 56 -16.24 10.01 18.97
N SER A 57 -14.97 10.39 18.84
CA SER A 57 -14.11 10.88 19.92
C SER A 57 -13.83 12.35 19.65
N VAL A 58 -14.17 13.25 20.57
CA VAL A 58 -14.04 14.70 20.37
C VAL A 58 -13.25 15.31 21.52
N PHE A 59 -12.07 15.83 21.22
CA PHE A 59 -11.23 16.57 22.15
C PHE A 59 -11.73 18.00 22.29
N VAL A 60 -11.73 18.49 23.52
CA VAL A 60 -12.17 19.84 23.89
C VAL A 60 -11.02 20.49 24.64
N GLY A 61 -10.38 21.47 24.02
CA GLY A 61 -9.20 22.17 24.54
C GLY A 61 -9.53 23.36 25.45
N SER A 62 -10.72 23.95 25.33
CA SER A 62 -11.12 25.15 26.07
C SER A 62 -12.47 25.00 26.79
N PRO A 63 -12.77 25.84 27.79
CA PRO A 63 -14.13 25.95 28.31
C PRO A 63 -15.06 26.60 27.27
N HIS A 64 -16.27 26.07 27.12
CA HIS A 64 -17.30 26.59 26.23
C HIS A 64 -18.61 26.82 26.98
N THR A 65 -19.33 27.88 26.61
CA THR A 65 -20.72 28.12 27.05
C THR A 65 -21.66 27.63 25.96
N VAL A 66 -22.74 26.93 26.32
CA VAL A 66 -23.66 26.30 25.35
C VAL A 66 -25.12 26.47 25.77
N THR A 67 -26.00 26.69 24.80
CA THR A 67 -27.46 26.73 25.02
C THR A 67 -28.07 25.33 25.02
N GLU A 68 -27.75 24.52 24.01
CA GLU A 68 -28.25 23.15 23.86
C GLU A 68 -27.20 22.28 23.14
N MET A 69 -27.08 21.02 23.55
CA MET A 69 -26.15 20.05 22.94
C MET A 69 -26.77 18.65 22.86
N PHE A 70 -26.92 18.14 21.64
CA PHE A 70 -27.31 16.76 21.36
C PHE A 70 -26.07 15.89 21.19
N LEU A 71 -25.87 14.93 22.09
CA LEU A 71 -24.75 13.99 22.09
C LEU A 71 -25.04 12.73 21.24
N PRO A 72 -24.00 12.09 20.67
CA PRO A 72 -24.15 10.82 19.97
C PRO A 72 -24.37 9.67 20.97
N LEU A 73 -25.04 8.58 20.56
CA LEU A 73 -25.22 7.41 21.43
C LEU A 73 -23.92 6.68 21.76
N ASN A 74 -22.90 6.78 20.89
CA ASN A 74 -21.66 6.02 20.98
C ASN A 74 -20.45 6.97 20.82
N GLY A 75 -20.24 7.87 21.76
CA GLY A 75 -19.11 8.81 21.69
C GLY A 75 -18.48 9.14 23.03
N GLU A 76 -17.45 9.98 22.98
CA GLU A 76 -16.77 10.55 24.15
C GLU A 76 -16.38 12.01 23.88
N LEU A 77 -16.39 12.82 24.94
CA LEU A 77 -15.78 14.15 24.95
C LEU A 77 -14.53 14.07 25.83
N LEU A 78 -13.35 14.25 25.24
CA LEU A 78 -12.06 14.25 25.92
C LEU A 78 -11.75 15.68 26.36
N LEU A 79 -12.02 16.00 27.63
CA LEU A 79 -11.80 17.32 28.18
C LEU A 79 -10.33 17.52 28.59
N ALA A 80 -9.68 18.53 28.03
CA ALA A 80 -8.37 19.00 28.49
C ALA A 80 -8.43 19.60 29.92
N PRO A 81 -7.30 19.73 30.64
CA PRO A 81 -7.26 20.44 31.91
C PRO A 81 -7.76 21.89 31.79
N GLY A 82 -8.92 22.17 32.39
CA GLY A 82 -9.59 23.48 32.31
C GLY A 82 -10.65 23.61 31.21
N ALA A 83 -10.81 22.60 30.35
CA ALA A 83 -11.93 22.52 29.41
C ALA A 83 -13.21 21.98 30.07
N GLY A 84 -14.36 22.26 29.44
CA GLY A 84 -15.66 21.84 29.93
C GLY A 84 -16.79 22.65 29.30
N PHE A 85 -18.03 22.35 29.70
CA PHE A 85 -19.23 23.00 29.17
C PHE A 85 -20.05 23.65 30.30
N ALA A 86 -20.39 24.92 30.12
CA ALA A 86 -21.27 25.69 30.99
C ALA A 86 -22.59 25.99 30.28
N ALA A 87 -23.70 26.05 31.03
CA ALA A 87 -24.98 26.49 30.48
C ALA A 87 -24.97 27.99 30.18
N PHE A 88 -25.52 28.39 29.03
CA PHE A 88 -25.72 29.80 28.69
C PHE A 88 -26.80 30.43 29.58
N ASP A 89 -26.52 31.62 30.11
CA ASP A 89 -27.42 32.37 31.00
C ASP A 89 -28.37 33.32 30.23
N GLY A 90 -28.22 33.42 28.91
CA GLY A 90 -28.98 34.33 28.05
C GLY A 90 -28.43 35.77 28.03
N SER A 91 -27.25 36.02 28.60
CA SER A 91 -26.57 37.32 28.48
C SER A 91 -26.16 37.61 27.03
N TRP A 92 -26.09 38.89 26.65
CA TRP A 92 -25.72 39.27 25.28
C TRP A 92 -24.21 39.09 25.04
N ASP A 93 -23.86 38.06 24.28
CA ASP A 93 -22.52 37.87 23.71
C ASP A 93 -22.41 38.65 22.39
N SER A 94 -21.53 39.65 22.32
CA SER A 94 -21.30 40.44 21.10
C SER A 94 -20.54 39.69 20.00
N GLY A 95 -19.94 38.55 20.31
CA GLY A 95 -19.31 37.63 19.36
C GLY A 95 -20.27 36.59 18.77
N CYS A 96 -21.45 36.40 19.36
CA CYS A 96 -22.41 35.37 18.96
C CYS A 96 -23.76 35.97 18.56
N GLY A 97 -24.24 35.65 17.36
CA GLY A 97 -25.47 36.21 16.82
C GLY A 97 -26.74 35.63 17.45
N SER A 98 -27.83 35.61 16.68
CA SER A 98 -29.12 35.02 17.07
C SER A 98 -29.13 33.49 17.27
N GLY A 99 -27.96 32.86 17.36
CA GLY A 99 -27.78 31.42 17.39
C GLY A 99 -28.04 30.72 16.05
N ALA A 100 -27.45 29.54 15.87
CA ALA A 100 -27.83 28.60 14.83
C ALA A 100 -27.54 27.14 15.26
N VAL A 101 -28.22 26.17 14.62
CA VAL A 101 -27.85 24.75 14.76
C VAL A 101 -26.54 24.49 14.02
N LEU A 102 -25.50 24.00 14.70
CA LEU A 102 -24.24 23.56 14.11
C LEU A 102 -24.12 22.04 14.21
N ARG A 103 -23.79 21.37 13.11
CA ARG A 103 -23.58 19.91 13.07
C ARG A 103 -22.10 19.58 13.01
N PHE A 104 -21.71 18.59 13.80
CA PHE A 104 -20.37 18.05 13.74
C PHE A 104 -20.18 17.20 12.47
N ALA A 105 -19.05 17.37 11.79
CA ALA A 105 -18.76 16.75 10.50
C ALA A 105 -18.54 15.23 10.63
N ASP A 106 -18.88 14.51 9.55
CA ASP A 106 -18.71 13.06 9.48
C ASP A 106 -17.22 12.68 9.36
N ALA A 107 -16.70 11.97 10.36
CA ALA A 107 -15.31 11.54 10.44
C ALA A 107 -15.10 10.07 10.03
N GLU A 108 -16.16 9.32 9.72
CA GLU A 108 -16.09 7.87 9.40
C GLU A 108 -15.22 7.59 8.15
N GLN A 109 -15.28 8.46 7.13
CA GLN A 109 -14.64 8.22 5.82
C GLN A 109 -13.12 8.52 5.77
N ARG A 110 -12.50 8.83 6.91
CA ARG A 110 -11.09 9.25 6.98
C ARG A 110 -10.17 8.01 6.93
N SER A 111 -9.81 7.59 5.71
CA SER A 111 -9.04 6.38 5.42
C SER A 111 -7.57 6.46 5.88
N TRP A 112 -7.07 5.42 6.54
CA TRP A 112 -5.64 5.21 6.81
C TRP A 112 -4.82 5.20 5.52
N PHE A 113 -5.41 4.72 4.43
CA PHE A 113 -4.75 4.57 3.14
C PHE A 113 -4.99 5.75 2.19
N ASP A 114 -5.37 6.92 2.68
CA ASP A 114 -5.44 8.14 1.86
C ASP A 114 -4.13 8.97 1.97
N PRO A 115 -3.33 9.09 0.89
CA PRO A 115 -2.13 9.92 0.84
C PRO A 115 -2.32 11.43 1.06
N ALA A 116 -3.56 11.93 1.11
CA ALA A 116 -3.88 13.32 1.41
C ALA A 116 -4.05 13.60 2.93
N LEU A 117 -4.23 12.55 3.75
CA LEU A 117 -4.46 12.68 5.20
C LEU A 117 -3.17 12.53 6.03
N TRP A 118 -2.03 12.28 5.37
CA TRP A 118 -0.72 12.09 5.98
C TRP A 118 0.29 13.15 5.56
N LYS A 119 1.20 13.49 6.47
CA LYS A 119 2.32 14.41 6.24
C LYS A 119 3.63 13.83 6.74
N ASP A 120 4.63 13.75 5.88
CA ASP A 120 6.01 13.47 6.30
C ASP A 120 6.56 14.65 7.11
N VAL A 121 6.97 14.40 8.34
CA VAL A 121 7.60 15.39 9.22
C VAL A 121 9.02 14.97 9.61
N SER A 122 9.87 15.96 9.91
CA SER A 122 11.23 15.73 10.41
C SER A 122 11.27 15.81 11.94
N PRO A 123 11.88 14.85 12.66
CA PRO A 123 11.85 14.79 14.13
C PRO A 123 12.60 15.96 14.81
N ALA A 124 13.39 16.73 14.07
CA ALA A 124 14.15 17.87 14.58
C ALA A 124 13.45 19.23 14.39
N GLY A 125 12.24 19.28 13.82
CA GLY A 125 11.50 20.53 13.53
C GLY A 125 12.20 21.49 12.55
N GLY A 126 13.32 21.08 11.96
CA GLY A 126 14.14 21.93 11.10
C GLY A 126 13.41 22.34 9.82
N ARG A 127 13.62 23.60 9.40
CA ARG A 127 13.12 24.10 8.12
C ARG A 127 13.76 23.29 6.99
N GLU A 128 12.95 22.47 6.35
CA GLU A 128 13.38 21.55 5.32
C GLU A 128 13.93 22.31 4.09
N PRO A 129 15.07 21.91 3.52
CA PRO A 129 15.48 22.42 2.22
C PRO A 129 14.41 22.02 1.19
N ALA A 130 14.11 22.92 0.24
CA ALA A 130 13.00 22.74 -0.71
C ALA A 130 12.99 21.32 -1.31
N ARG A 131 11.90 20.57 -1.08
CA ARG A 131 11.79 19.12 -1.32
C ARG A 131 12.01 18.77 -2.80
N ARG A 132 13.28 18.61 -3.18
CA ARG A 132 13.74 17.86 -4.36
C ARG A 132 13.75 16.34 -4.10
N ILE A 133 13.27 15.92 -2.93
CA ILE A 133 12.97 14.53 -2.60
C ILE A 133 11.45 14.41 -2.41
N PHE A 134 10.83 13.43 -3.04
CA PHE A 134 9.41 13.06 -2.85
C PHE A 134 9.27 11.55 -2.60
N SER A 135 8.09 11.14 -2.15
CA SER A 135 7.72 9.73 -1.95
C SER A 135 6.68 9.31 -2.98
N VAL A 136 6.75 8.08 -3.48
CA VAL A 136 5.67 7.50 -4.30
C VAL A 136 4.41 7.27 -3.44
N ASP A 137 3.24 7.06 -4.04
CA ASP A 137 1.97 7.11 -3.29
C ASP A 137 1.80 6.02 -2.25
N GLU A 138 2.30 4.80 -2.51
CA GLU A 138 2.38 3.72 -1.50
C GLU A 138 3.25 4.09 -0.30
N GLU A 139 4.19 5.04 -0.48
CA GLU A 139 5.15 5.54 0.52
C GLU A 139 4.77 6.91 1.08
N ARG A 140 3.62 7.49 0.69
CA ARG A 140 3.06 8.72 1.27
C ARG A 140 2.25 8.42 2.53
N VAL A 141 1.46 7.35 2.50
CA VAL A 141 0.86 6.70 3.69
C VAL A 141 1.94 6.00 4.54
N PRO A 142 1.67 5.57 5.79
CA PRO A 142 2.68 4.96 6.65
C PRO A 142 3.20 3.61 6.17
N CYS A 143 4.52 3.42 6.23
CA CYS A 143 5.20 2.17 5.93
C CYS A 143 5.45 1.33 7.19
N GLN A 144 5.77 0.03 7.01
CA GLN A 144 5.87 -0.95 8.09
C GLN A 144 6.94 -0.68 9.18
N TYR A 145 7.88 0.24 8.93
CA TYR A 145 8.95 0.65 9.84
C TYR A 145 8.89 2.13 10.25
N ASP A 146 7.79 2.82 9.93
CA ASP A 146 7.60 4.24 10.23
C ASP A 146 7.10 4.47 11.66
N ASP A 147 7.38 5.68 12.16
CA ASP A 147 6.89 6.19 13.43
C ASP A 147 5.64 7.06 13.14
N VAL A 148 4.45 6.60 13.52
CA VAL A 148 3.20 7.34 13.28
C VAL A 148 2.95 8.36 14.40
N ILE A 149 2.51 9.57 14.04
CA ILE A 149 2.17 10.63 15.00
C ILE A 149 0.71 11.04 14.80
N PHE A 150 -0.10 10.82 15.82
CA PHE A 150 -1.30 11.63 16.07
C PHE A 150 -0.89 12.78 16.98
N GLN A 151 -1.38 13.99 16.71
CA GLN A 151 -0.90 15.18 17.42
C GLN A 151 -1.30 15.12 18.92
N PRO A 152 -0.42 15.56 19.84
CA PRO A 152 -0.83 15.81 21.23
C PRO A 152 -2.04 16.74 21.26
N GLU A 153 -2.90 16.58 22.26
CA GLU A 153 -4.10 17.42 22.41
C GLU A 153 -5.05 17.35 21.19
N THR A 154 -5.05 16.22 20.46
CA THR A 154 -6.04 15.94 19.40
C THR A 154 -6.72 14.59 19.52
N SER A 155 -8.05 14.60 19.41
CA SER A 155 -8.83 13.40 19.10
C SER A 155 -8.85 13.19 17.58
N PHE A 156 -9.16 11.97 17.16
CA PHE A 156 -9.30 11.63 15.75
C PHE A 156 -10.28 10.47 15.56
N ARG A 157 -10.61 10.19 14.30
CA ARG A 157 -11.21 8.92 13.88
C ARG A 157 -10.56 8.50 12.56
N VAL A 158 -10.13 7.24 12.47
CA VAL A 158 -9.50 6.66 11.27
C VAL A 158 -10.16 5.34 10.89
N ASN A 159 -10.41 5.14 9.60
CA ASN A 159 -10.78 3.85 9.03
C ASN A 159 -9.50 3.07 8.63
N LEU A 160 -9.30 1.92 9.25
CA LEU A 160 -8.21 0.96 9.06
C LEU A 160 -8.54 -0.12 8.02
N ASP A 161 -9.61 0.03 7.22
CA ASP A 161 -9.97 -0.91 6.17
C ASP A 161 -8.78 -1.20 5.25
N SER A 162 -8.35 -2.46 5.21
CA SER A 162 -7.17 -2.97 4.53
C SER A 162 -7.49 -4.26 3.77
N SER A 163 -6.59 -4.59 2.86
CA SER A 163 -6.49 -5.88 2.16
C SER A 163 -5.79 -6.94 3.04
N GLN A 164 -5.16 -6.50 4.14
CA GLN A 164 -4.40 -7.31 5.08
C GLN A 164 -5.08 -7.21 6.47
N PRO A 165 -5.11 -8.30 7.27
CA PRO A 165 -5.71 -8.24 8.61
C PRO A 165 -4.89 -7.40 9.61
N VAL A 166 -3.60 -7.18 9.32
CA VAL A 166 -2.65 -6.52 10.22
C VAL A 166 -1.76 -5.55 9.43
N ILE A 167 -1.93 -4.25 9.72
CA ILE A 167 -1.08 -3.14 9.29
C ILE A 167 0.06 -3.02 10.31
N ARG A 168 1.31 -3.19 9.89
CA ARG A 168 2.48 -3.10 10.80
C ARG A 168 3.05 -1.69 10.81
N LEU A 169 3.62 -1.29 11.95
CA LEU A 169 4.31 -0.03 12.18
C LEU A 169 5.50 -0.25 13.12
N ARG A 170 6.43 0.71 13.19
CA ARG A 170 7.44 0.73 14.25
C ARG A 170 6.82 1.22 15.56
N SER A 171 6.25 2.42 15.56
CA SER A 171 5.62 3.04 16.73
C SER A 171 4.38 3.86 16.36
N ILE A 172 3.57 4.19 17.36
CA ILE A 172 2.44 5.10 17.25
C ILE A 172 2.41 6.05 18.46
N SER A 173 2.51 7.36 18.18
CA SER A 173 2.43 8.40 19.20
C SER A 173 1.00 8.91 19.34
N LEU A 174 0.42 8.72 20.53
CA LEU A 174 -0.93 9.16 20.90
C LEU A 174 -0.87 10.01 22.17
N MET A 175 -1.61 11.12 22.24
CA MET A 175 -1.63 12.02 23.42
C MET A 175 -0.24 12.47 23.90
N GLY A 176 0.76 12.53 23.01
CA GLY A 176 2.16 12.86 23.34
C GLY A 176 3.00 11.70 23.89
N GLN A 177 2.48 10.47 23.94
CA GLN A 177 3.21 9.27 24.36
C GLN A 177 3.52 8.37 23.15
N GLU A 178 4.80 8.02 22.93
CA GLU A 178 5.22 7.07 21.87
C GLU A 178 5.02 5.63 22.33
N LEU A 179 4.01 4.96 21.78
CA LEU A 179 3.77 3.53 21.98
C LEU A 179 4.62 2.74 20.98
N SER A 180 5.70 2.13 21.48
CA SER A 180 6.71 1.41 20.67
C SER A 180 6.85 -0.08 21.01
N SER A 181 6.00 -0.60 21.92
CA SER A 181 5.91 -2.03 22.24
C SER A 181 4.50 -2.57 21.97
N ALA A 182 4.38 -3.88 21.78
CA ALA A 182 3.10 -4.54 21.51
C ALA A 182 2.19 -4.53 22.75
N GLU A 183 2.77 -4.56 23.95
CA GLU A 183 2.08 -4.58 25.24
C GLU A 183 1.42 -3.22 25.53
N ALA A 184 2.18 -2.12 25.39
CA ALA A 184 1.65 -0.76 25.57
C ALA A 184 0.58 -0.42 24.52
N TRP A 185 0.73 -0.96 23.30
CA TRP A 185 -0.30 -0.84 22.26
C TRP A 185 -1.57 -1.65 22.59
N ALA A 186 -1.41 -2.88 23.11
CA ALA A 186 -2.54 -3.70 23.54
C ALA A 186 -3.28 -3.11 24.76
N GLU A 187 -2.56 -2.46 25.68
CA GLU A 187 -3.15 -1.72 26.81
C GLU A 187 -4.03 -0.57 26.32
N TYR A 188 -3.53 0.27 25.40
CA TYR A 188 -4.34 1.31 24.76
C TYR A 188 -5.55 0.74 24.01
N LEU A 189 -5.39 -0.36 23.25
CA LEU A 189 -6.49 -1.01 22.53
C LEU A 189 -7.56 -1.62 23.45
N GLY A 190 -7.20 -1.98 24.69
CA GLY A 190 -8.16 -2.36 25.74
C GLY A 190 -8.92 -1.17 26.34
N GLY A 191 -8.45 0.06 26.08
CA GLY A 191 -9.08 1.30 26.53
C GLY A 191 -10.36 1.64 25.76
N PRO A 192 -11.33 2.33 26.39
CA PRO A 192 -12.65 2.56 25.81
C PRO A 192 -12.63 3.54 24.62
N SER A 193 -11.59 4.37 24.50
CA SER A 193 -11.42 5.33 23.40
C SER A 193 -10.97 4.69 22.08
N ALA A 194 -10.22 3.58 22.14
CA ALA A 194 -9.68 2.90 20.96
C ALA A 194 -10.74 2.56 19.90
N PRO A 195 -11.89 1.91 20.19
CA PRO A 195 -12.95 1.65 19.20
C PRO A 195 -13.72 2.89 18.72
N ARG A 196 -13.54 4.05 19.37
CA ARG A 196 -14.07 5.35 18.89
C ARG A 196 -13.08 6.07 17.98
N GLN A 197 -11.79 5.84 18.16
CA GLN A 197 -10.70 6.47 17.42
C GLN A 197 -10.22 5.64 16.21
N PHE A 198 -10.33 4.31 16.28
CA PHE A 198 -9.99 3.36 15.23
C PHE A 198 -11.17 2.43 14.91
N HIS A 199 -11.41 2.15 13.62
CA HIS A 199 -12.43 1.22 13.13
C HIS A 199 -12.03 0.65 11.77
N GLY A 200 -12.82 -0.28 11.20
CA GLY A 200 -12.55 -0.95 9.91
C GLY A 200 -12.29 -2.45 10.06
N ASN A 201 -11.96 -3.13 8.97
CA ASN A 201 -11.65 -4.57 8.97
C ASN A 201 -10.21 -4.92 9.40
N GLY A 202 -9.30 -3.94 9.39
CA GLY A 202 -7.87 -4.13 9.67
C GLY A 202 -7.49 -3.74 11.11
N THR A 203 -6.32 -4.21 11.56
CA THR A 203 -5.77 -3.89 12.89
C THR A 203 -4.35 -3.34 12.78
N LEU A 204 -3.97 -2.40 13.65
CA LEU A 204 -2.57 -1.95 13.74
C LEU A 204 -1.75 -2.90 14.63
N GLN A 205 -0.50 -3.16 14.25
CA GLN A 205 0.50 -3.86 15.06
C GLN A 205 1.76 -3.01 15.19
N VAL A 206 1.97 -2.47 16.39
CA VAL A 206 3.23 -1.86 16.82
C VAL A 206 4.28 -2.96 17.01
N THR A 207 5.49 -2.75 16.49
CA THR A 207 6.57 -3.76 16.51
C THR A 207 7.85 -3.30 17.20
N GLY A 208 8.06 -1.99 17.39
CA GLY A 208 9.32 -1.40 17.85
C GLY A 208 10.50 -1.55 16.86
N ALA A 209 10.33 -2.35 15.80
CA ALA A 209 11.39 -2.71 14.88
C ALA A 209 11.76 -1.56 13.92
N ARG A 210 13.06 -1.40 13.68
CA ARG A 210 13.59 -0.55 12.59
C ARG A 210 13.95 -1.44 11.40
N CYS A 211 13.98 -0.85 10.20
CA CYS A 211 14.48 -1.56 9.02
C CYS A 211 15.92 -2.08 9.28
N PRO A 212 16.17 -3.40 9.21
CA PRO A 212 17.46 -3.99 9.60
C PRO A 212 18.50 -4.02 8.46
N HIS A 213 18.29 -3.26 7.39
CA HIS A 213 19.10 -3.31 6.16
C HIS A 213 19.57 -1.93 5.73
N SER A 214 20.89 -1.77 5.49
CA SER A 214 21.50 -0.58 4.90
C SER A 214 20.91 -0.24 3.52
N SER A 215 20.59 -1.26 2.73
CA SER A 215 19.90 -1.13 1.43
C SER A 215 18.43 -0.70 1.55
N GLY A 216 17.94 -0.42 2.76
CA GLY A 216 16.56 -0.06 3.04
C GLY A 216 15.61 -1.26 3.04
N CYS A 217 14.32 -0.94 3.17
CA CYS A 217 13.22 -1.90 3.22
C CYS A 217 12.08 -1.42 2.33
N ALA A 218 11.30 -2.35 1.78
CA ALA A 218 10.08 -2.01 1.07
C ALA A 218 9.00 -1.53 2.05
N CYS A 219 8.13 -0.62 1.59
CA CYS A 219 7.13 0.03 2.44
C CYS A 219 6.13 -0.95 3.06
N GLY A 220 5.65 -1.94 2.28
CA GLY A 220 4.71 -2.98 2.71
C GLY A 220 3.26 -2.78 2.23
N ASN A 221 2.95 -1.64 1.62
CA ASN A 221 1.58 -1.22 1.27
C ASN A 221 1.05 -1.75 -0.06
N THR A 222 1.83 -2.51 -0.83
CA THR A 222 1.52 -2.90 -2.22
C THR A 222 0.24 -3.73 -2.40
N GLN A 223 -0.24 -4.41 -1.35
CA GLN A 223 -1.56 -5.07 -1.38
C GLN A 223 -2.73 -4.05 -1.36
N ASP A 224 -2.55 -2.96 -0.61
CA ASP A 224 -3.48 -1.83 -0.49
C ASP A 224 -3.23 -0.72 -1.52
N GLY A 225 -2.25 -0.86 -2.41
CA GLY A 225 -1.95 0.10 -3.49
C GLY A 225 -3.20 0.49 -4.32
N HIS A 226 -4.13 -0.45 -4.54
CA HIS A 226 -5.39 -0.17 -5.22
C HIS A 226 -6.31 0.79 -4.42
N ARG A 227 -6.38 0.64 -3.10
CA ARG A 227 -7.13 1.49 -2.16
C ARG A 227 -6.48 2.86 -2.01
N ILE A 228 -5.15 2.90 -1.99
CA ILE A 228 -4.34 4.12 -1.98
C ILE A 228 -4.63 4.96 -3.23
N CYS A 229 -4.62 4.35 -4.41
CA CYS A 229 -4.95 5.05 -5.64
C CYS A 229 -6.43 5.41 -5.78
N ALA A 230 -7.35 4.59 -5.27
CA ALA A 230 -8.78 4.93 -5.25
C ALA A 230 -9.05 6.16 -4.36
N SER A 231 -8.38 6.25 -3.20
CA SER A 231 -8.48 7.40 -2.28
C SER A 231 -7.88 8.66 -2.91
N LEU A 232 -6.68 8.57 -3.49
CA LEU A 232 -5.96 9.71 -4.07
C LEU A 232 -6.61 10.28 -5.34
N LEU A 233 -7.20 9.43 -6.19
CA LEU A 233 -7.70 9.83 -7.52
C LEU A 233 -9.23 10.01 -7.59
N GLY A 234 -9.97 9.40 -6.65
CA GLY A 234 -11.43 9.43 -6.60
C GLY A 234 -12.08 9.12 -7.96
N ALA A 235 -13.11 9.89 -8.31
CA ALA A 235 -13.78 9.80 -9.61
C ALA A 235 -13.05 10.56 -10.75
N ALA A 236 -12.02 11.35 -10.45
CA ALA A 236 -11.29 12.14 -11.45
C ALA A 236 -10.25 11.30 -12.22
N GLY A 237 -9.70 10.26 -11.58
CA GLY A 237 -8.67 9.40 -12.17
C GLY A 237 -7.32 10.11 -12.29
N CYS A 238 -6.45 9.59 -13.15
CA CYS A 238 -5.14 10.21 -13.39
C CYS A 238 -5.26 11.44 -14.30
N PRO A 239 -4.52 12.54 -14.02
CA PRO A 239 -4.49 13.70 -14.90
C PRO A 239 -3.84 13.37 -16.25
N ALA A 240 -4.16 14.16 -17.27
CA ALA A 240 -3.47 14.10 -18.56
C ALA A 240 -2.00 14.52 -18.39
N LEU A 241 -1.09 13.81 -19.05
CA LEU A 241 0.36 13.99 -18.93
C LEU A 241 0.95 14.59 -20.21
N PRO A 242 1.99 15.45 -20.13
CA PRO A 242 2.55 16.14 -21.30
C PRO A 242 3.41 15.27 -22.24
N CYS A 243 3.80 14.05 -21.82
CA CYS A 243 4.62 13.12 -22.59
C CYS A 243 3.78 12.01 -23.25
N GLN A 244 4.30 11.44 -24.35
CA GLN A 244 3.58 10.48 -25.20
C GLN A 244 3.55 9.05 -24.62
N SER A 245 4.63 8.60 -23.98
CA SER A 245 4.67 7.32 -23.23
C SER A 245 5.10 7.55 -21.79
N PRO A 246 4.19 7.93 -20.88
CA PRO A 246 4.53 8.10 -19.47
C PRO A 246 4.95 6.76 -18.82
N LEU A 247 5.98 6.80 -17.99
CA LEU A 247 6.42 5.65 -17.18
C LEU A 247 5.49 5.47 -15.99
N ARG A 248 5.28 4.25 -15.50
CA ARG A 248 4.56 4.00 -14.24
C ARG A 248 5.49 3.39 -13.19
N PRO A 249 6.06 4.19 -12.27
CA PRO A 249 6.90 3.67 -11.19
C PRO A 249 6.13 2.70 -10.29
N LEU A 250 6.83 1.71 -9.75
CA LEU A 250 6.31 0.85 -8.69
C LEU A 250 5.97 1.72 -7.47
N GLY A 251 4.80 1.50 -6.88
CA GLY A 251 4.27 2.29 -5.77
C GLY A 251 3.65 3.64 -6.14
N HIS A 252 3.60 4.04 -7.42
CA HIS A 252 2.98 5.30 -7.85
C HIS A 252 1.68 5.07 -8.64
N CYS A 253 0.66 5.87 -8.33
CA CYS A 253 -0.70 5.62 -8.82
C CYS A 253 -0.86 5.95 -10.30
N CYS A 254 -0.22 7.02 -10.77
CA CYS A 254 -0.31 7.51 -12.14
C CYS A 254 1.00 7.33 -12.90
N GLY A 255 0.96 7.66 -14.19
CA GLY A 255 2.18 7.78 -14.99
C GLY A 255 2.96 9.06 -14.64
N VAL A 256 4.24 9.09 -14.98
CA VAL A 256 5.13 10.26 -14.86
C VAL A 256 5.84 10.56 -16.18
N CYS A 257 6.16 11.85 -16.37
CA CYS A 257 7.07 12.29 -17.44
C CYS A 257 8.44 12.58 -16.82
N GLY A 258 9.47 11.93 -17.36
CA GLY A 258 10.80 11.87 -16.76
C GLY A 258 11.45 10.51 -16.97
N ALA A 259 12.18 10.03 -15.96
CA ALA A 259 12.95 8.80 -16.06
C ALA A 259 12.83 7.95 -14.79
N VAL A 260 13.00 6.63 -14.95
CA VAL A 260 13.13 5.68 -13.84
C VAL A 260 14.45 4.93 -13.99
N VAL A 261 15.30 5.00 -12.97
CA VAL A 261 16.53 4.20 -12.89
C VAL A 261 16.31 3.08 -11.87
N THR A 262 16.50 1.84 -12.30
CA THR A 262 16.44 0.65 -11.44
C THR A 262 17.87 0.15 -11.18
N LEU A 263 18.21 -0.14 -9.92
CA LEU A 263 19.51 -0.67 -9.51
C LEU A 263 19.39 -2.08 -8.93
N ASP A 264 20.26 -2.98 -9.40
CA ASP A 264 20.59 -4.22 -8.69
C ASP A 264 21.76 -3.95 -7.74
N PHE A 265 21.66 -4.41 -6.48
CA PHE A 265 22.58 -4.03 -5.41
C PHE A 265 23.21 -5.24 -4.69
N THR A 266 24.40 -5.05 -4.11
CA THR A 266 25.08 -6.00 -3.22
C THR A 266 24.69 -5.75 -1.76
N PRO A 267 24.99 -6.67 -0.82
CA PRO A 267 24.73 -6.45 0.60
C PRO A 267 25.38 -5.18 1.19
N ASP A 268 26.45 -4.70 0.57
CA ASP A 268 27.23 -3.52 0.99
C ASP A 268 26.56 -2.18 0.62
N PHE A 269 25.51 -2.21 -0.21
CA PHE A 269 24.79 -1.00 -0.63
C PHE A 269 24.10 -0.32 0.57
N ASP A 270 24.19 1.01 0.59
CA ASP A 270 23.57 1.87 1.60
C ASP A 270 22.68 2.91 0.93
N LEU A 271 21.37 2.77 1.14
CA LEU A 271 20.33 3.57 0.51
C LEU A 271 20.40 5.04 0.96
N GLN A 272 20.72 5.29 2.24
CA GLN A 272 20.82 6.65 2.78
C GLN A 272 22.07 7.35 2.26
N LYS A 273 23.24 6.68 2.30
CA LYS A 273 24.49 7.24 1.73
C LYS A 273 24.36 7.51 0.22
N TYR A 274 23.68 6.64 -0.53
CA TYR A 274 23.46 6.88 -1.96
C TYR A 274 22.45 8.00 -2.22
N GLN A 275 21.35 8.07 -1.46
CA GLN A 275 20.40 9.19 -1.51
C GLN A 275 21.11 10.53 -1.21
N ASP A 276 21.91 10.60 -0.14
CA ASP A 276 22.69 11.79 0.21
C ASP A 276 23.70 12.16 -0.88
N ARG A 277 24.40 11.18 -1.48
CA ARG A 277 25.28 11.40 -2.65
C ARG A 277 24.51 12.04 -3.81
N VAL A 278 23.35 11.51 -4.18
CA VAL A 278 22.56 12.06 -5.31
C VAL A 278 22.05 13.47 -5.00
N VAL A 279 21.61 13.72 -3.78
CA VAL A 279 21.15 15.05 -3.34
C VAL A 279 22.28 16.08 -3.36
N GLN A 280 23.46 15.72 -2.82
CA GLN A 280 24.58 16.64 -2.64
C GLN A 280 25.43 16.84 -3.91
N SER A 281 25.65 15.79 -4.70
CA SER A 281 26.50 15.85 -5.89
C SER A 281 25.75 16.22 -7.18
N TRP A 282 24.44 15.94 -7.26
CA TRP A 282 23.68 16.09 -8.50
C TRP A 282 22.47 17.02 -8.37
N LEU A 283 21.49 16.74 -7.51
CA LEU A 283 20.30 17.58 -7.37
C LEU A 283 20.63 19.00 -6.87
N SER A 284 21.77 19.19 -6.19
CA SER A 284 22.29 20.49 -5.77
C SER A 284 22.64 21.43 -6.94
N LEU A 285 22.96 20.89 -8.12
CA LEU A 285 23.51 21.64 -9.25
C LEU A 285 22.43 22.51 -9.92
N PRO A 286 22.75 23.77 -10.33
CA PRO A 286 21.80 24.64 -11.03
C PRO A 286 21.23 24.04 -12.32
N LYS A 287 21.99 23.15 -13.01
CA LYS A 287 21.49 22.46 -14.22
C LYS A 287 20.36 21.45 -13.96
N TYR A 288 20.05 21.17 -12.69
CA TYR A 288 18.94 20.31 -12.23
C TYR A 288 18.01 21.04 -11.26
N GLU A 289 17.95 22.37 -11.34
CA GLU A 289 16.89 23.14 -10.70
C GLU A 289 15.51 22.69 -11.25
N GLY A 290 14.52 22.58 -10.35
CA GLY A 290 13.20 22.05 -10.69
C GLY A 290 13.09 20.51 -10.82
N VAL A 291 14.19 19.76 -10.80
CA VAL A 291 14.16 18.28 -10.80
C VAL A 291 13.87 17.76 -9.38
N GLN A 292 12.98 16.76 -9.28
CA GLN A 292 12.64 16.06 -8.05
C GLN A 292 12.93 14.55 -8.18
N MET A 293 13.28 13.91 -7.07
CA MET A 293 13.63 12.49 -6.99
C MET A 293 12.82 11.75 -5.91
N ALA A 294 12.27 10.59 -6.25
CA ALA A 294 11.98 9.55 -5.26
C ALA A 294 13.04 8.46 -5.34
N ILE A 295 13.45 7.89 -4.21
CA ILE A 295 14.37 6.75 -4.17
C ILE A 295 13.97 5.78 -3.07
N SER A 296 13.64 4.54 -3.45
CA SER A 296 13.14 3.53 -2.51
C SER A 296 13.44 2.10 -2.96
N LYS A 297 13.24 1.14 -2.05
CA LYS A 297 13.45 -0.28 -2.30
C LYS A 297 12.11 -0.95 -2.62
N VAL A 298 11.95 -1.40 -3.85
CA VAL A 298 10.70 -1.97 -4.37
C VAL A 298 10.90 -3.42 -4.82
N HIS A 299 9.82 -4.19 -4.91
CA HIS A 299 9.87 -5.57 -5.38
C HIS A 299 9.47 -5.64 -6.85
N SER A 300 10.45 -5.81 -7.74
CA SER A 300 10.20 -5.93 -9.18
C SER A 300 9.84 -7.38 -9.56
N ALA A 301 8.80 -7.55 -10.37
CA ALA A 301 8.33 -8.87 -10.80
C ALA A 301 9.26 -9.47 -11.86
N GLN A 302 9.82 -10.65 -11.60
CA GLN A 302 10.64 -11.36 -12.58
C GLN A 302 9.79 -12.27 -13.46
N THR A 303 9.78 -11.99 -14.77
CA THR A 303 9.15 -12.85 -15.79
C THR A 303 10.20 -13.65 -16.55
N PHE A 304 10.07 -14.98 -16.53
CA PHE A 304 10.82 -15.85 -17.44
C PHE A 304 10.23 -15.77 -18.85
N LEU A 305 11.10 -15.53 -19.84
CA LEU A 305 10.74 -15.33 -21.25
C LEU A 305 9.66 -14.24 -21.46
N GLY A 306 9.53 -13.29 -20.53
CA GLY A 306 8.49 -12.25 -20.56
C GLY A 306 7.06 -12.72 -20.27
N LEU A 307 6.85 -14.01 -19.98
CA LEU A 307 5.51 -14.63 -19.95
C LEU A 307 5.16 -15.37 -18.64
N LEU A 308 6.15 -15.91 -17.91
CA LEU A 308 5.91 -16.72 -16.72
C LEU A 308 6.49 -16.06 -15.47
N PRO A 309 5.68 -15.65 -14.48
CA PRO A 309 6.18 -15.13 -13.20
C PRO A 309 7.06 -16.16 -12.48
N ARG A 310 8.28 -15.76 -12.08
CA ARG A 310 9.19 -16.55 -11.22
C ARG A 310 9.23 -16.08 -9.77
N GLY A 311 8.55 -14.98 -9.46
CA GLY A 311 8.58 -14.31 -8.16
C GLY A 311 8.90 -12.82 -8.32
N SER A 312 9.26 -12.18 -7.21
CA SER A 312 9.69 -10.78 -7.20
C SER A 312 11.05 -10.64 -6.50
N VAL A 313 11.91 -9.77 -7.02
CA VAL A 313 13.25 -9.51 -6.47
C VAL A 313 13.32 -8.05 -6.00
N PRO A 314 13.90 -7.77 -4.82
CA PRO A 314 14.10 -6.40 -4.36
C PRO A 314 15.12 -5.69 -5.24
N VAL A 315 14.77 -4.49 -5.69
CA VAL A 315 15.62 -3.56 -6.46
C VAL A 315 15.51 -2.17 -5.83
N ILE A 316 16.47 -1.29 -6.11
CA ILE A 316 16.31 0.14 -5.78
C ILE A 316 15.71 0.85 -7.00
N GLN A 317 14.59 1.53 -6.82
CA GLN A 317 13.97 2.37 -7.83
C GLN A 317 14.26 3.84 -7.52
N ILE A 318 14.76 4.56 -8.52
CA ILE A 318 14.94 6.01 -8.50
C ILE A 318 13.98 6.58 -9.55
N VAL A 319 13.01 7.37 -9.11
CA VAL A 319 12.07 8.09 -9.99
C VAL A 319 12.53 9.53 -10.11
N LEU A 320 12.73 10.02 -11.32
CA LEU A 320 13.12 11.39 -11.60
C LEU A 320 12.04 12.06 -12.43
N VAL A 321 11.57 13.23 -11.97
CA VAL A 321 10.57 14.07 -12.65
C VAL A 321 11.04 15.52 -12.62
N ASP A 322 10.58 16.33 -13.58
CA ASP A 322 10.81 17.76 -13.60
C ASP A 322 9.53 18.54 -13.92
N GLY A 323 9.52 19.84 -13.60
CA GLY A 323 8.40 20.74 -13.89
C GLY A 323 8.31 21.20 -15.36
N GLY A 324 8.97 20.52 -16.30
CA GLY A 324 8.93 20.88 -17.71
C GLY A 324 7.54 20.69 -18.33
N ALA A 325 7.21 21.53 -19.30
CA ALA A 325 5.92 21.51 -20.00
C ALA A 325 6.09 21.19 -21.49
N GLY A 326 5.06 20.56 -22.08
CA GLY A 326 5.06 20.15 -23.49
C GLY A 326 6.24 19.24 -23.82
N GLU A 327 6.89 19.48 -24.96
CA GLU A 327 8.03 18.67 -25.45
C GLU A 327 9.24 18.68 -24.51
N GLN A 328 9.36 19.64 -23.59
CA GLN A 328 10.48 19.70 -22.63
C GLN A 328 10.24 18.86 -21.37
N ALA A 329 9.02 18.39 -21.12
CA ALA A 329 8.67 17.64 -19.91
C ALA A 329 9.49 16.35 -19.74
N GLY A 330 10.21 16.24 -18.62
CA GLY A 330 11.06 15.10 -18.31
C GLY A 330 12.48 15.16 -18.89
N THR A 331 12.84 16.22 -19.62
CA THR A 331 14.17 16.34 -20.26
C THR A 331 15.29 16.53 -19.25
N ALA A 332 15.08 17.30 -18.18
CA ALA A 332 16.08 17.50 -17.14
C ALA A 332 16.21 16.25 -16.26
N ALA A 333 15.09 15.58 -15.98
CA ALA A 333 15.06 14.28 -15.34
C ALA A 333 15.79 13.19 -16.16
N GLN A 334 15.61 13.14 -17.48
CA GLN A 334 16.34 12.24 -18.39
C GLN A 334 17.85 12.53 -18.38
N GLN A 335 18.27 13.79 -18.43
CA GLN A 335 19.68 14.14 -18.40
C GLN A 335 20.31 13.77 -17.04
N LEU A 336 19.60 13.98 -15.92
CA LEU A 336 20.06 13.51 -14.61
C LEU A 336 20.15 11.98 -14.54
N ALA A 337 19.15 11.26 -15.05
CA ALA A 337 19.18 9.80 -15.11
C ALA A 337 20.39 9.28 -15.91
N THR A 338 20.71 9.95 -17.03
CA THR A 338 21.86 9.63 -17.89
C THR A 338 23.19 9.87 -17.16
N ASP A 339 23.33 11.02 -16.49
CA ASP A 339 24.51 11.35 -15.67
C ASP A 339 24.69 10.36 -14.49
N LEU A 340 23.60 9.97 -13.82
CA LEU A 340 23.63 8.98 -12.74
C LEU A 340 24.03 7.59 -13.23
N VAL A 341 23.52 7.13 -14.37
CA VAL A 341 23.98 5.87 -14.99
C VAL A 341 25.46 5.94 -15.36
N GLY A 342 25.95 7.12 -15.77
CA GLY A 342 27.38 7.38 -15.96
C GLY A 342 28.21 7.24 -14.68
N ASP A 343 27.74 7.82 -13.56
CA ASP A 343 28.37 7.68 -12.24
C ASP A 343 28.38 6.22 -11.76
N ILE A 344 27.27 5.50 -11.96
CA ILE A 344 27.15 4.08 -11.62
C ILE A 344 28.11 3.22 -12.46
N ALA A 345 28.26 3.50 -13.76
CA ALA A 345 29.17 2.77 -14.63
C ALA A 345 30.66 2.95 -14.26
N GLN A 346 31.02 4.04 -13.56
CA GLN A 346 32.39 4.33 -13.14
C GLN A 346 32.67 3.95 -11.67
N HIS A 347 31.70 4.20 -10.78
CA HIS A 347 31.87 4.12 -9.32
C HIS A 347 30.92 3.13 -8.64
N GLY A 348 29.93 2.58 -9.34
CA GLY A 348 28.85 1.78 -8.77
C GLY A 348 29.33 0.59 -7.94
N ALA A 349 30.35 -0.13 -8.39
CA ALA A 349 30.92 -1.26 -7.65
C ALA A 349 31.47 -0.87 -6.26
N ALA A 350 32.00 0.34 -6.10
CA ALA A 350 32.46 0.87 -4.81
C ALA A 350 31.31 1.43 -3.94
N LEU A 351 30.10 1.54 -4.49
CA LEU A 351 28.87 1.96 -3.82
C LEU A 351 27.94 0.78 -3.52
N GLY A 352 28.34 -0.47 -3.81
CA GLY A 352 27.50 -1.67 -3.69
C GLY A 352 26.46 -1.82 -4.81
N ILE A 353 26.61 -1.12 -5.94
CA ILE A 353 25.71 -1.24 -7.10
C ILE A 353 26.33 -2.20 -8.11
N SER A 354 25.60 -3.27 -8.45
CA SER A 354 26.06 -4.35 -9.32
C SER A 354 25.60 -4.20 -10.78
N SER A 355 24.45 -3.56 -11.00
CA SER A 355 23.86 -3.33 -12.31
C SER A 355 22.87 -2.16 -12.23
N SER A 356 22.65 -1.48 -13.36
CA SER A 356 21.59 -0.48 -13.49
C SER A 356 20.88 -0.55 -14.84
N ARG A 357 19.60 -0.19 -14.82
CA ARG A 357 18.74 0.01 -15.99
C ARG A 357 18.11 1.39 -15.91
N MET A 358 17.97 2.07 -17.05
CA MET A 358 17.23 3.32 -17.17
C MET A 358 16.10 3.15 -18.17
N GLU A 359 14.91 3.63 -17.79
CA GLU A 359 13.73 3.75 -18.63
C GLU A 359 13.33 5.25 -18.65
N VAL A 360 12.84 5.74 -19.79
CA VAL A 360 12.59 7.17 -20.03
C VAL A 360 11.24 7.32 -20.72
N ALA A 361 10.43 8.28 -20.27
CA ALA A 361 9.16 8.60 -20.92
C ALA A 361 9.40 9.25 -22.29
N THR A 362 8.89 8.68 -23.38
CA THR A 362 9.07 9.31 -24.70
C THR A 362 8.14 10.51 -24.85
N GLY A 363 8.65 11.64 -25.33
CA GLY A 363 7.88 12.89 -25.46
C GLY A 363 8.52 13.90 -26.40
N SER A 364 9.84 14.02 -26.38
CA SER A 364 10.63 14.79 -27.35
C SER A 364 11.38 13.88 -28.33
N THR A 365 11.49 14.34 -29.59
CA THR A 365 12.19 13.60 -30.65
C THR A 365 13.70 13.80 -30.56
N LEU A 366 14.39 12.92 -29.82
CA LEU A 366 15.86 12.77 -29.91
C LEU A 366 16.29 12.03 -31.20
N GLY A 367 15.74 12.46 -32.35
CA GLY A 367 16.26 12.17 -33.69
C GLY A 367 17.54 12.96 -33.95
N GLY A 368 18.54 12.82 -33.06
CA GLY A 368 19.62 13.80 -32.84
C GLY A 368 21.04 13.23 -32.81
N GLN A 369 21.27 12.08 -33.45
CA GLN A 369 22.58 11.63 -33.99
C GLN A 369 23.84 11.90 -33.12
N ALA A 370 23.87 11.44 -31.87
CA ALA A 370 25.06 11.47 -31.00
C ALA A 370 25.62 10.05 -30.70
N GLY A 371 25.95 9.29 -31.75
CA GLY A 371 26.40 7.89 -31.65
C GLY A 371 27.76 7.64 -32.31
N GLY A 372 28.84 7.92 -31.59
CA GLY A 372 30.21 7.62 -32.03
C GLY A 372 30.46 6.12 -32.24
N ARG A 373 31.11 5.73 -33.35
CA ARG A 373 31.24 4.33 -33.77
C ARG A 373 32.11 3.48 -32.82
N ALA A 374 31.54 2.42 -32.23
CA ALA A 374 32.26 1.20 -31.89
C ALA A 374 31.36 -0.05 -31.91
N ALA A 375 31.84 -1.11 -32.58
CA ALA A 375 31.52 -2.53 -32.37
C ALA A 375 30.07 -3.02 -32.13
N ARG A 376 29.26 -3.12 -33.20
CA ARG A 376 28.78 -4.44 -33.70
C ARG A 376 28.05 -4.33 -35.05
N ARG A 377 28.50 -5.10 -36.04
CA ARG A 377 27.73 -5.38 -37.27
C ARG A 377 26.78 -6.54 -36.97
N ILE A 378 25.47 -6.31 -36.91
CA ILE A 378 24.47 -7.38 -36.94
C ILE A 378 24.17 -7.72 -38.41
N ALA A 379 24.00 -9.02 -38.70
CA ALA A 379 23.93 -9.53 -40.06
C ALA A 379 22.58 -9.22 -40.75
N ALA A 380 22.61 -8.36 -41.77
CA ALA A 380 21.58 -8.36 -42.81
C ALA A 380 21.83 -9.58 -43.72
N GLY A 381 20.91 -10.55 -43.73
CA GLY A 381 20.97 -11.69 -44.66
C GLY A 381 20.15 -12.93 -44.28
N THR A 382 19.91 -13.19 -42.99
CA THR A 382 19.36 -14.46 -42.51
C THR A 382 17.94 -14.77 -43.02
N VAL A 383 17.06 -13.77 -43.08
CA VAL A 383 15.65 -13.95 -43.51
C VAL A 383 15.55 -14.29 -44.99
N LEU A 384 16.34 -13.64 -45.84
CA LEU A 384 16.32 -13.86 -47.29
C LEU A 384 16.90 -15.24 -47.65
N GLY A 385 17.93 -15.70 -46.91
CA GLY A 385 18.48 -17.04 -47.02
C GLY A 385 17.48 -18.14 -46.65
N LEU A 386 16.73 -17.96 -45.56
CA LEU A 386 15.68 -18.90 -45.14
C LEU A 386 14.54 -19.01 -46.15
N LEU A 387 14.02 -17.88 -46.66
CA LEU A 387 12.99 -17.88 -47.71
C LEU A 387 13.49 -18.54 -49.00
N SER A 388 14.73 -18.27 -49.40
CA SER A 388 15.35 -18.89 -50.59
C SER A 388 15.51 -20.41 -50.42
N GLY A 389 15.97 -20.86 -49.24
CA GLY A 389 16.12 -22.28 -48.93
C GLY A 389 14.79 -23.04 -48.94
N LEU A 390 13.73 -22.45 -48.37
CA LEU A 390 12.38 -23.03 -48.38
C LEU A 390 11.80 -23.12 -49.80
N LEU A 391 12.03 -22.11 -50.65
CA LEU A 391 11.65 -22.15 -52.07
C LEU A 391 12.38 -23.26 -52.84
N VAL A 392 13.68 -23.45 -52.59
CA VAL A 392 14.47 -24.52 -53.22
C VAL A 392 14.01 -25.91 -52.74
N LEU A 393 13.80 -26.13 -51.44
CA LEU A 393 13.25 -27.40 -50.93
C LEU A 393 11.86 -27.67 -51.50
N GLY A 394 10.98 -26.66 -51.54
CA GLY A 394 9.64 -26.79 -52.13
C GLY A 394 9.68 -27.17 -53.61
N GLY A 395 10.58 -26.55 -54.38
CA GLY A 395 10.81 -26.88 -55.79
C GLY A 395 11.30 -28.31 -56.00
N ILE A 396 12.28 -28.76 -55.20
CA ILE A 396 12.80 -30.15 -55.24
C ILE A 396 11.68 -31.15 -54.89
N LEU A 397 10.92 -30.89 -53.82
CA LEU A 397 9.82 -31.76 -53.39
C LEU A 397 8.70 -31.84 -54.44
N PHE A 398 8.41 -30.74 -55.14
CA PHE A 398 7.44 -30.70 -56.24
C PHE A 398 7.93 -31.49 -57.47
N LEU A 399 9.20 -31.36 -57.84
CA LEU A 399 9.79 -32.13 -58.95
C LEU A 399 9.87 -33.63 -58.66
N TYR A 400 10.13 -34.00 -57.39
CA TYR A 400 10.06 -35.36 -56.89
C TYR A 400 8.62 -35.91 -56.94
N ARG A 401 7.64 -35.17 -56.41
CA ARG A 401 6.21 -35.54 -56.47
C ARG A 401 5.63 -35.62 -57.88
N LYS A 402 6.20 -34.91 -58.88
CA LYS A 402 5.86 -35.07 -60.30
C LYS A 402 6.70 -36.12 -61.03
N GLY A 403 7.46 -36.96 -60.32
CA GLY A 403 8.16 -38.12 -60.88
C GLY A 403 9.30 -37.78 -61.85
N LYS A 404 9.73 -36.52 -61.92
CA LYS A 404 10.78 -36.06 -62.86
C LYS A 404 12.19 -36.23 -62.34
N LEU A 405 12.36 -36.57 -61.07
CA LEU A 405 13.64 -36.87 -60.43
C LEU A 405 13.66 -38.33 -59.99
N ARG A 406 14.41 -39.18 -60.71
CA ARG A 406 14.76 -40.54 -60.25
C ARG A 406 16.09 -40.46 -59.49
N PRO A 407 16.20 -40.96 -58.25
CA PRO A 407 17.48 -41.09 -57.58
C PRO A 407 18.30 -42.23 -58.22
N CYS A 408 19.57 -41.96 -58.56
CA CYS A 408 20.54 -43.03 -58.79
C CYS A 408 21.02 -43.59 -57.43
N PRO A 409 21.33 -44.90 -57.34
CA PRO A 409 21.77 -45.51 -56.10
C PRO A 409 23.23 -45.18 -55.78
N LEU A 410 23.55 -45.08 -54.49
CA LEU A 410 24.89 -45.33 -53.98
C LEU A 410 24.83 -46.46 -52.95
N HIS A 411 25.86 -47.30 -52.97
CA HIS A 411 25.82 -48.67 -52.49
C HIS A 411 26.88 -48.87 -51.40
N LEU A 412 26.48 -48.95 -50.13
CA LEU A 412 27.39 -49.32 -49.04
C LEU A 412 26.63 -49.81 -47.80
N HIS A 413 26.57 -51.13 -47.62
CA HIS A 413 26.68 -51.74 -46.29
C HIS A 413 27.11 -53.21 -46.41
N ARG A 414 27.99 -53.65 -45.52
CA ARG A 414 28.34 -55.06 -45.30
C ARG A 414 28.82 -55.21 -43.86
N LEU A 415 28.46 -56.33 -43.23
CA LEU A 415 28.76 -56.74 -41.85
C LEU A 415 27.91 -55.98 -40.78
N TRP A 416 27.19 -56.57 -39.82
CA TRP A 416 27.33 -57.83 -39.01
C TRP A 416 28.22 -57.57 -37.77
N ASP A 417 27.87 -57.92 -36.52
CA ASP A 417 26.88 -58.87 -35.92
C ASP A 417 26.11 -58.19 -34.73
N GLN A 418 25.20 -58.75 -33.91
CA GLN A 418 24.52 -60.06 -33.72
C GLN A 418 23.16 -59.83 -32.99
N ALA A 419 22.49 -60.91 -32.53
CA ALA A 419 21.28 -61.03 -31.69
C ALA A 419 19.94 -60.72 -32.40
N GLU A 420 19.12 -61.70 -32.84
CA GLU A 420 18.54 -62.90 -32.18
C GLU A 420 17.49 -62.54 -31.09
N ASP A 421 16.25 -63.02 -31.11
CA ASP A 421 15.58 -63.88 -32.12
C ASP A 421 14.03 -63.84 -32.05
N THR A 422 13.35 -64.28 -33.12
CA THR A 422 11.94 -64.78 -33.25
C THR A 422 10.76 -63.97 -32.68
N ALA A 423 9.54 -63.97 -33.27
CA ALA A 423 8.99 -64.66 -34.46
C ALA A 423 7.81 -63.86 -35.09
N SER A 424 7.32 -64.37 -36.23
CA SER A 424 6.09 -63.99 -36.95
C SER A 424 5.34 -65.29 -37.37
N PRO A 425 4.10 -65.30 -37.94
CA PRO A 425 3.49 -64.24 -38.73
C PRO A 425 1.98 -63.94 -38.53
N GLU A 426 1.58 -62.91 -39.27
CA GLU A 426 0.27 -62.50 -39.84
C GLU A 426 -0.64 -63.65 -40.40
N PRO A 427 -1.94 -63.43 -40.81
CA PRO A 427 -2.33 -62.35 -41.74
C PRO A 427 -3.72 -61.65 -41.67
N ALA A 428 -3.70 -60.42 -42.22
CA ALA A 428 -4.69 -59.78 -43.12
C ALA A 428 -6.05 -59.18 -42.68
N SER A 429 -6.45 -58.18 -43.49
CA SER A 429 -7.75 -57.48 -43.65
C SER A 429 -8.05 -56.33 -42.66
N ASP A 430 -7.66 -55.07 -42.91
CA ASP A 430 -7.99 -54.12 -44.02
C ASP A 430 -9.33 -53.37 -43.83
N LYS A 431 -9.25 -52.03 -43.93
CA LYS A 431 -10.29 -50.98 -43.77
C LYS A 431 -10.92 -50.84 -42.36
N GLY A 432 -11.19 -49.65 -41.85
CA GLY A 432 -10.81 -48.32 -42.35
C GLY A 432 -11.62 -47.16 -41.75
N PHE A 433 -10.93 -46.18 -41.15
CA PHE A 433 -11.42 -44.87 -40.67
C PHE A 433 -12.64 -44.85 -39.73
N ASP A 434 -12.35 -44.71 -38.43
CA ASP A 434 -13.35 -44.29 -37.43
C ASP A 434 -13.70 -42.80 -37.57
N ASN A 435 -15.00 -42.50 -37.67
CA ASN A 435 -15.63 -41.28 -37.15
C ASN A 435 -17.16 -41.44 -37.16
N PRO A 436 -17.76 -41.58 -35.98
CA PRO A 436 -18.97 -40.83 -35.72
C PRO A 436 -18.95 -40.14 -34.34
N MET A 437 -19.22 -38.83 -34.34
CA MET A 437 -19.98 -38.27 -33.21
C MET A 437 -21.39 -38.89 -33.23
N PHE A 438 -21.81 -39.38 -32.06
CA PHE A 438 -23.16 -39.88 -31.75
C PHE A 438 -23.60 -41.19 -32.42
N ASP A 439 -23.50 -42.29 -31.65
CA ASP A 439 -24.61 -43.20 -31.35
C ASP A 439 -24.27 -43.84 -29.98
N VAL A 440 -25.06 -43.65 -28.91
CA VAL A 440 -26.36 -44.28 -28.62
C VAL A 440 -26.29 -45.81 -28.62
N VAL A 441 -26.08 -46.39 -27.43
CA VAL A 441 -26.40 -47.80 -27.14
C VAL A 441 -27.44 -47.85 -26.04
N SER A 442 -28.66 -48.28 -26.38
CA SER A 442 -29.70 -48.60 -25.40
C SER A 442 -29.59 -50.06 -24.97
N GLY A 443 -29.35 -50.31 -23.69
CA GLY A 443 -29.45 -51.64 -23.07
C GLY A 443 -30.88 -51.91 -22.58
N LEU A 444 -31.43 -53.06 -22.98
CA LEU A 444 -32.76 -53.58 -22.61
C LEU A 444 -32.93 -53.70 -21.07
N CYS A 445 -34.13 -53.81 -20.45
CA CYS A 445 -35.25 -54.68 -20.85
C CYS A 445 -36.56 -54.41 -20.07
N LEU A 446 -37.73 -54.72 -20.68
CA LEU A 446 -39.12 -54.68 -20.15
C LEU A 446 -39.64 -53.31 -19.59
N GLY A 447 -40.94 -53.00 -19.66
CA GLY A 447 -42.07 -53.66 -20.36
C GLY A 447 -43.43 -53.52 -19.65
N ILE A 448 -44.51 -53.36 -20.44
CA ILE A 448 -45.96 -53.46 -20.08
C ILE A 448 -46.73 -52.15 -19.74
N ARG A 449 -47.42 -51.62 -20.78
CA ARG A 449 -48.83 -51.13 -20.88
C ARG A 449 -49.54 -50.36 -19.73
N GLY A 450 -50.16 -49.23 -20.11
CA GLY A 450 -51.35 -48.58 -19.50
C GLY A 450 -51.29 -47.04 -19.61
N ALA A 451 -52.05 -46.29 -20.42
CA ALA A 451 -53.50 -46.16 -20.59
C ALA A 451 -54.22 -45.59 -19.34
N TRP A 452 -55.09 -44.57 -19.37
CA TRP A 452 -55.49 -43.55 -20.37
C TRP A 452 -56.36 -42.48 -19.66
N GLY A 453 -56.61 -41.29 -20.25
CA GLY A 453 -57.54 -40.26 -19.70
C GLY A 453 -56.85 -38.97 -19.22
N ARG A 454 -57.07 -37.72 -19.69
CA ARG A 454 -57.99 -37.04 -20.66
C ARG A 454 -59.11 -36.20 -20.01
N GLY A 455 -59.03 -34.87 -20.20
CA GLY A 455 -60.02 -33.83 -19.82
C GLY A 455 -59.69 -33.10 -18.52
N GLY A 456 -59.88 -31.78 -18.37
CA GLY A 456 -60.23 -30.68 -19.30
C GLY A 456 -59.87 -29.33 -18.61
N ALA A 457 -59.40 -28.27 -19.27
CA ALA A 457 -60.02 -27.41 -20.30
C ALA A 457 -60.58 -26.08 -19.70
N GLN A 458 -60.30 -24.95 -20.37
CA GLN A 458 -60.56 -23.55 -19.97
C GLN A 458 -59.67 -23.01 -18.81
N GLY A 459 -59.07 -21.81 -18.89
CA GLY A 459 -58.95 -20.89 -20.03
C GLY A 459 -58.12 -19.63 -19.73
N SER A 460 -57.57 -19.03 -20.81
CA SER A 460 -57.23 -17.61 -21.08
C SER A 460 -57.07 -16.58 -19.93
N VAL A 461 -56.11 -15.64 -19.92
CA VAL A 461 -55.19 -15.20 -20.99
C VAL A 461 -53.94 -14.47 -20.43
N LEU A 462 -52.93 -14.26 -21.29
CA LEU A 462 -51.64 -13.55 -21.14
C LEU A 462 -51.32 -12.82 -19.81
N GLY A 463 -50.15 -13.16 -19.24
CA GLY A 463 -49.48 -12.42 -18.18
C GLY A 463 -47.98 -12.76 -18.07
N VAL A 464 -47.19 -12.42 -19.09
CA VAL A 464 -45.75 -12.71 -19.11
C VAL A 464 -44.96 -11.63 -18.38
N PHE A 465 -44.39 -11.95 -17.22
CA PHE A 465 -43.08 -11.47 -16.75
C PHE A 465 -42.53 -12.43 -15.68
N CYS A 466 -41.22 -12.66 -15.66
CA CYS A 466 -40.60 -13.71 -14.84
C CYS A 466 -40.57 -13.37 -13.34
N TRP A 467 -40.66 -14.43 -12.51
CA TRP A 467 -40.56 -14.35 -11.06
C TRP A 467 -39.69 -15.50 -10.54
N GLY A 468 -38.85 -15.23 -9.53
CA GLY A 468 -37.93 -16.21 -8.92
C GLY A 468 -36.64 -16.48 -9.72
N CYS A 469 -35.64 -17.13 -9.12
CA CYS A 469 -35.63 -17.77 -7.79
C CYS A 469 -34.45 -17.31 -6.92
N CYS A 470 -34.73 -17.12 -5.62
CA CYS A 470 -33.72 -17.11 -4.57
C CYS A 470 -33.41 -18.56 -4.10
N PHE A 471 -32.38 -18.69 -3.27
CA PHE A 471 -31.95 -19.91 -2.58
C PHE A 471 -33.06 -20.64 -1.81
N PRO A 472 -32.87 -21.96 -1.61
CA PRO A 472 -33.06 -22.59 -0.30
C PRO A 472 -31.71 -23.06 0.30
N SER A 473 -31.52 -22.82 1.59
CA SER A 473 -30.41 -23.37 2.38
C SER A 473 -30.80 -24.70 3.03
N PRO A 474 -29.87 -25.64 3.27
CA PRO A 474 -30.10 -26.75 4.19
C PRO A 474 -29.72 -26.36 5.63
N SER A 475 -30.62 -26.60 6.58
CA SER A 475 -30.32 -26.54 8.02
C SER A 475 -30.17 -27.95 8.59
N PHE A 476 -29.21 -28.14 9.49
CA PHE A 476 -29.08 -29.34 10.34
C PHE A 476 -28.88 -28.92 11.80
N ALA A 477 -29.37 -29.72 12.74
CA ALA A 477 -29.43 -29.38 14.16
C ALA A 477 -29.38 -30.63 15.07
N PHE A 478 -29.15 -30.37 16.36
CA PHE A 478 -29.18 -31.30 17.51
C PHE A 478 -28.01 -32.31 17.65
N PRO A 479 -27.75 -32.83 18.88
CA PRO A 479 -28.25 -32.42 20.21
C PRO A 479 -27.14 -32.11 21.26
N SER A 480 -27.54 -31.50 22.38
CA SER A 480 -26.77 -31.49 23.63
C SER A 480 -27.22 -32.62 24.57
N PRO A 481 -26.34 -33.20 25.40
CA PRO A 481 -26.70 -33.89 26.64
C PRO A 481 -26.47 -32.98 27.87
N ALA A 482 -27.06 -33.35 29.01
CA ALA A 482 -27.01 -32.58 30.27
C ALA A 482 -26.21 -33.30 31.38
N ALA A 483 -26.01 -32.56 32.48
CA ALA A 483 -25.14 -32.85 33.62
C ALA A 483 -25.23 -34.25 34.27
N ALA A 484 -24.08 -34.69 34.78
CA ALA A 484 -23.95 -35.55 35.96
C ALA A 484 -22.80 -35.00 36.83
N GLY A 485 -22.86 -35.17 38.16
CA GLY A 485 -21.87 -34.62 39.08
C GLY A 485 -21.60 -35.52 40.28
N THR A 486 -20.44 -35.34 40.92
CA THR A 486 -19.98 -36.05 42.13
C THR A 486 -19.07 -35.14 42.97
N ALA A 487 -18.96 -35.39 44.27
CA ALA A 487 -18.34 -34.49 45.25
C ALA A 487 -17.20 -35.11 46.08
N GLY A 488 -16.40 -34.25 46.73
CA GLY A 488 -15.28 -34.54 47.65
C GLY A 488 -14.46 -33.25 47.80
N ILE A 489 -14.61 -32.35 48.79
CA ILE A 489 -14.66 -32.41 50.28
C ILE A 489 -13.27 -32.70 50.92
N TRP A 490 -12.89 -31.89 51.94
CA TRP A 490 -11.63 -31.87 52.74
C TRP A 490 -10.39 -31.29 52.00
N LEU A 491 -9.54 -30.39 52.51
CA LEU A 491 -9.43 -29.49 53.70
C LEU A 491 -8.49 -28.30 53.28
N GLY A 492 -8.27 -27.20 54.03
CA GLY A 492 -8.80 -26.71 55.31
C GLY A 492 -7.83 -25.73 56.02
N GLY A 493 -8.35 -24.74 56.76
CA GLY A 493 -7.57 -23.76 57.57
C GLY A 493 -7.00 -22.55 56.80
N GLY A 494 -6.75 -21.37 57.41
CA GLY A 494 -7.09 -20.92 58.77
C GLY A 494 -6.33 -19.62 59.17
N GLY A 495 -6.96 -18.74 59.97
CA GLY A 495 -6.40 -17.44 60.43
C GLY A 495 -6.63 -16.28 59.44
N ALA A 496 -7.27 -15.13 59.73
CA ALA A 496 -7.74 -14.41 60.93
C ALA A 496 -6.84 -13.27 61.45
N ALA A 497 -7.47 -12.08 61.60
CA ALA A 497 -7.03 -10.84 62.27
C ALA A 497 -5.85 -10.05 61.67
N GLY A 498 -5.98 -8.71 61.65
CA GLY A 498 -4.96 -7.79 61.15
C GLY A 498 -5.48 -6.38 60.82
N ALA A 499 -6.07 -5.67 61.79
CA ALA A 499 -6.50 -4.28 61.59
C ALA A 499 -5.30 -3.30 61.71
N GLY A 500 -5.24 -2.29 60.84
CA GLY A 500 -4.15 -1.30 60.86
C GLY A 500 -4.38 -0.12 59.92
N SER A 501 -5.02 0.93 60.42
CA SER A 501 -5.09 2.24 59.74
C SER A 501 -3.80 3.02 59.96
N PRO A 502 -3.27 3.73 58.95
CA PRO A 502 -2.46 4.92 59.15
C PRO A 502 -3.32 6.19 59.08
N GLY A 503 -3.12 7.11 60.02
CA GLY A 503 -3.61 8.49 59.94
C GLY A 503 -2.77 9.34 58.96
N PRO A 504 -3.13 10.62 58.76
CA PRO A 504 -2.51 11.47 57.74
C PRO A 504 -1.08 11.89 58.10
N ALA A 505 -0.26 12.12 57.07
CA ALA A 505 1.07 12.71 57.17
C ALA A 505 1.17 14.00 56.34
N ASP A 506 1.33 15.12 57.05
CA ASP A 506 1.96 16.39 56.72
C ASP A 506 1.83 17.00 55.30
N VAL A 507 1.17 18.17 55.28
CA VAL A 507 1.29 19.19 54.22
C VAL A 507 2.56 20.01 54.43
N LEU A 508 3.40 20.13 53.41
CA LEU A 508 4.49 21.11 53.31
C LEU A 508 4.46 21.83 51.94
N PRO A 509 5.02 23.05 51.81
CA PRO A 509 4.39 24.09 50.98
C PRO A 509 5.05 24.33 49.62
N GLN A 510 4.31 25.01 48.73
CA GLN A 510 4.83 25.51 47.46
C GLN A 510 5.84 26.68 47.64
N PRO A 511 6.83 26.82 46.74
CA PRO A 511 7.75 27.95 46.75
C PRO A 511 7.09 29.24 46.22
N PRO A 512 7.51 30.44 46.68
CA PRO A 512 6.85 31.70 46.34
C PRO A 512 7.19 32.21 44.92
N VAL A 513 6.17 32.76 44.26
CA VAL A 513 6.28 33.44 42.95
C VAL A 513 7.06 34.75 43.08
N ARG A 514 8.00 35.01 42.15
CA ARG A 514 8.63 36.33 41.99
C ARG A 514 7.75 37.24 41.12
N PRO A 515 7.50 38.51 41.52
CA PRO A 515 6.92 39.50 40.60
C PRO A 515 7.96 39.88 39.54
N GLN A 516 7.60 39.72 38.26
CA GLN A 516 8.40 40.24 37.15
C GLN A 516 7.98 41.68 36.85
N ARG A 517 8.97 42.54 36.58
CA ARG A 517 8.85 43.99 36.67
C ARG A 517 8.53 44.61 35.31
N ASP A 518 7.61 45.58 35.29
CA ASP A 518 7.28 46.35 34.09
C ASP A 518 8.52 46.98 33.44
N ARG A 519 8.53 46.93 32.11
CA ARG A 519 9.40 47.76 31.27
C ARG A 519 8.69 48.11 29.97
N ASP A 520 7.88 49.16 30.06
CA ASP A 520 7.59 50.00 28.92
C ASP A 520 8.90 50.60 28.37
N LEU A 521 9.08 50.57 27.05
CA LEU A 521 9.67 51.67 26.28
C LEU A 521 9.66 51.38 24.77
N THR A 522 9.08 52.30 24.02
CA THR A 522 9.05 52.35 22.56
C THR A 522 10.40 52.77 21.95
N ALA A 523 10.77 52.22 20.78
CA ALA A 523 11.09 52.98 19.54
C ALA A 523 11.93 52.18 18.52
N ARG A 524 11.72 52.52 17.24
CA ARG A 524 12.51 52.19 16.03
C ARG A 524 13.73 53.13 15.87
N PRO A 525 14.68 52.95 14.93
CA PRO A 525 14.66 52.13 13.69
C PRO A 525 15.01 50.65 13.88
#